data_AF-A0A1C5R4N2-F1
#
_entry.id   AF-A0A1C5R4N2-F1
#
_cell.length_a   1.000
_cell.length_b   1.000
_cell.length_c   1.000
_cell.angle_alpha   90.00
_cell.angle_beta   90.00
_cell.angle_gamma   90.00
#
_symmetry.space_group_name_H-M   'P 1'
#
loop_
_entity.id
_entity.type
_entity.pdbx_description
1 polymer ?
#
loop_
_entity_poly.entity_id
_entity_poly.type
_entity_poly.pdbx_seq_one_letter_code
_entity_poly.pdbx_strand_id
1 'polypeptide(L)'
;MKKFKKLLVCMLAVMMLISSAIPVSAATRPAIPTLRSAQMTSSGRMSLSWKSVSNADGYKVRIYNCSKKKASSIHLSGRYNNNYYTNKRANTAYLVSVYSYRWVNGQRIYSIDSDAFVCTPRTLTTVSSTASTLTVKWSKLYGISGYYVYKSTSSNSGYKRYATLSANATSVKVKSLTSSGNTYFYVVPYRVYKGKRYTFPHNIYRMYTRYYYY
;
A
#
# COMPACT_ATOMS: atom_id res chain seq x y z
N MET A 1 -25.61 -39.37 72.31
CA MET A 1 -26.22 -38.03 72.14
C MET A 1 -25.66 -37.36 70.88
N LYS A 2 -26.30 -37.60 69.73
CA LYS A 2 -25.92 -37.15 68.38
C LYS A 2 -26.72 -35.90 67.99
N LYS A 3 -26.46 -34.76 68.63
CA LYS A 3 -27.14 -33.49 68.28
C LYS A 3 -26.22 -32.28 68.41
N PHE A 4 -25.10 -32.19 67.70
CA PHE A 4 -24.30 -30.94 67.67
C PHE A 4 -23.37 -30.79 66.43
N LYS A 5 -23.80 -31.22 65.24
CA LYS A 5 -22.99 -31.04 64.00
C LYS A 5 -23.76 -30.53 62.77
N LYS A 6 -24.96 -29.96 62.93
CA LYS A 6 -25.76 -29.42 61.81
C LYS A 6 -25.90 -27.89 61.79
N LEU A 7 -25.10 -27.15 62.55
CA LEU A 7 -25.25 -25.69 62.67
C LEU A 7 -24.07 -24.83 62.19
N LEU A 8 -23.10 -25.38 61.45
CA LEU A 8 -21.92 -24.61 61.02
C LEU A 8 -21.55 -24.75 59.53
N VAL A 9 -22.52 -25.03 58.66
CA VAL A 9 -22.27 -25.11 57.19
C VAL A 9 -23.12 -24.12 56.38
N CYS A 10 -23.99 -23.33 57.01
CA CYS A 10 -24.86 -22.37 56.30
C CYS A 10 -24.47 -20.89 56.44
N MET A 11 -23.29 -20.56 56.98
CA MET A 11 -22.81 -19.16 57.08
C MET A 11 -21.51 -18.87 56.31
N LEU A 12 -21.19 -19.66 55.29
CA LEU A 12 -20.03 -19.41 54.41
C LEU A 12 -20.34 -19.53 52.90
N ALA A 13 -21.61 -19.58 52.53
CA ALA A 13 -22.04 -19.70 51.13
C ALA A 13 -23.01 -18.58 50.68
N VAL A 14 -22.92 -17.38 51.28
CA VAL A 14 -23.75 -16.21 50.87
C VAL A 14 -22.88 -15.00 50.46
N MET A 15 -21.57 -15.16 50.30
CA MET A 15 -20.77 -14.27 49.46
C MET A 15 -20.48 -14.92 48.11
N MET A 16 -21.54 -15.44 47.48
CA MET A 16 -21.55 -15.52 46.02
C MET A 16 -21.58 -14.08 45.55
N LEU A 17 -20.38 -13.56 45.24
CA LEU A 17 -20.17 -12.34 44.48
C LEU A 17 -21.24 -12.31 43.40
N ILE A 18 -22.18 -11.38 43.53
CA ILE A 18 -22.93 -10.87 42.39
C ILE A 18 -21.86 -10.15 41.57
N SER A 19 -21.09 -10.94 40.81
CA SER A 19 -20.34 -10.44 39.67
C SER A 19 -21.42 -10.00 38.71
N SER A 20 -21.89 -8.76 38.90
CA SER A 20 -22.62 -8.05 37.88
C SER A 20 -21.68 -8.04 36.68
N ALA A 21 -21.87 -8.98 35.78
CA ALA A 21 -21.28 -8.92 34.45
C ALA A 21 -21.73 -7.58 33.90
N ILE A 22 -20.83 -6.60 33.95
CA ILE A 22 -21.03 -5.29 33.36
C ILE A 22 -21.45 -5.61 31.92
N PRO A 23 -22.62 -5.17 31.44
CA PRO A 23 -22.99 -5.41 30.06
C PRO A 23 -21.83 -4.89 29.21
N VAL A 24 -21.26 -5.76 28.37
CA VAL A 24 -20.20 -5.40 27.43
C VAL A 24 -20.80 -4.36 26.50
N SER A 25 -20.68 -3.08 26.88
CA SER A 25 -20.84 -1.96 25.97
C SER A 25 -19.96 -2.29 24.78
N ALA A 26 -20.56 -2.36 23.59
CA ALA A 26 -19.85 -2.67 22.36
C ALA A 26 -18.72 -1.65 22.20
N ALA A 27 -17.51 -2.04 22.60
CA ALA A 27 -16.41 -1.10 22.64
C ALA A 27 -16.15 -0.59 21.22
N THR A 28 -16.23 0.72 21.05
CA THR A 28 -16.17 1.33 19.73
C THR A 28 -14.81 1.07 19.10
N ARG A 29 -14.80 0.53 17.88
CA ARG A 29 -13.57 0.35 17.08
C ARG A 29 -12.89 1.71 16.90
N PRO A 30 -11.55 1.76 16.93
CA PRO A 30 -10.84 3.00 16.66
C PRO A 30 -11.04 3.44 15.20
N ALA A 31 -10.87 4.74 14.94
CA ALA A 31 -11.03 5.29 13.60
C ALA A 31 -9.96 4.78 12.63
N ILE A 32 -10.30 4.80 11.34
CA ILE A 32 -9.39 4.40 10.25
C ILE A 32 -8.18 5.35 10.22
N PRO A 33 -6.94 4.83 10.25
CA PRO A 33 -5.77 5.66 10.03
C PRO A 33 -5.81 6.31 8.65
N THR A 34 -5.58 7.62 8.54
CA THR A 34 -5.41 8.28 7.23
C THR A 34 -3.96 8.17 6.80
N LEU A 35 -3.66 7.40 5.75
CA LEU A 35 -2.32 7.37 5.15
C LEU A 35 -1.93 8.78 4.66
N ARG A 36 -0.77 9.26 5.08
CA ARG A 36 -0.14 10.48 4.58
C ARG A 36 0.83 10.16 3.44
N SER A 37 1.55 9.04 3.56
CA SER A 37 2.54 8.65 2.58
C SER A 37 2.76 7.14 2.56
N ALA A 38 2.95 6.58 1.36
CA ALA A 38 3.38 5.21 1.14
C ALA A 38 4.35 5.20 -0.05
N GLN A 39 5.64 5.19 0.23
CA GLN A 39 6.70 5.37 -0.77
C GLN A 39 7.73 4.25 -0.68
N MET A 40 8.48 4.07 -1.77
CA MET A 40 9.60 3.14 -1.80
C MET A 40 10.73 3.72 -2.65
N THR A 41 11.96 3.59 -2.19
CA THR A 41 13.14 3.99 -2.98
C THR A 41 13.43 2.99 -4.09
N SER A 42 14.32 3.34 -5.03
CA SER A 42 14.83 2.42 -6.06
C SER A 42 15.50 1.17 -5.46
N SER A 43 16.13 1.30 -4.29
CA SER A 43 16.74 0.20 -3.53
C SER A 43 15.75 -0.67 -2.76
N GLY A 44 14.46 -0.33 -2.75
CA GLY A 44 13.42 -1.10 -2.05
C GLY A 44 13.21 -0.72 -0.58
N ARG A 45 13.77 0.40 -0.11
CA ARG A 45 13.47 0.95 1.23
C ARG A 45 12.06 1.55 1.20
N MET A 46 11.14 0.92 1.91
CA MET A 46 9.75 1.36 2.07
C MET A 46 9.62 2.31 3.25
N SER A 47 8.87 3.39 3.06
CA SER A 47 8.52 4.39 4.08
C SER A 47 7.01 4.60 4.08
N LEU A 48 6.39 4.43 5.24
CA LEU A 48 4.95 4.60 5.46
C LEU A 48 4.73 5.64 6.55
N SER A 49 3.72 6.49 6.37
CA SER A 49 3.26 7.40 7.43
C SER A 49 1.76 7.63 7.36
N TRP A 50 1.15 7.88 8.52
CA TRP A 50 -0.28 8.15 8.67
C TRP A 50 -0.57 9.19 9.75
N LYS A 51 -1.79 9.71 9.77
CA LYS A 51 -2.28 10.55 10.87
C LYS A 51 -2.45 9.69 12.13
N SER A 52 -2.06 10.23 13.29
CA SER A 52 -2.35 9.58 14.56
C SER A 52 -3.86 9.50 14.79
N VAL A 53 -4.31 8.44 15.45
CA VAL A 53 -5.71 8.20 15.82
C VAL A 53 -5.84 8.36 17.32
N SER A 54 -6.74 9.24 17.78
CA SER A 54 -6.86 9.68 19.19
C SER A 54 -7.05 8.53 20.18
N ASN A 55 -7.92 7.57 19.85
CA ASN A 55 -8.30 6.43 20.70
C ASN A 55 -7.58 5.12 20.32
N ALA A 56 -6.41 5.21 19.67
CA ALA A 56 -5.62 4.03 19.31
C ALA A 56 -4.54 3.77 20.36
N ASP A 57 -4.44 2.52 20.81
CA ASP A 57 -3.31 2.03 21.60
C ASP A 57 -2.14 1.58 20.74
N GLY A 58 -2.30 1.62 19.41
CA GLY A 58 -1.26 1.34 18.45
C GLY A 58 -1.80 1.05 17.05
N TYR A 59 -0.93 0.53 16.20
CA TYR A 59 -1.25 0.21 14.82
C TYR A 59 -0.78 -1.19 14.43
N LYS A 60 -1.48 -1.80 13.49
CA LYS A 60 -1.02 -2.98 12.76
C LYS A 60 -0.74 -2.57 11.33
N VAL A 61 0.48 -2.84 10.87
CA VAL A 61 0.85 -2.67 9.46
C VAL A 61 0.93 -4.04 8.83
N ARG A 62 0.13 -4.28 7.77
CA ARG A 62 0.20 -5.48 6.94
C ARG A 62 0.80 -5.12 5.60
N ILE A 63 1.81 -5.88 5.16
CA ILE A 63 2.45 -5.71 3.85
C ILE A 63 2.23 -6.99 3.05
N TYR A 64 1.47 -6.89 1.97
CA TYR A 64 1.21 -7.98 1.03
C TYR A 64 2.10 -7.86 -0.21
N ASN A 65 2.96 -8.85 -0.42
CA ASN A 65 3.76 -8.99 -1.62
C ASN A 65 2.86 -9.47 -2.77
N CYS A 66 2.60 -8.59 -3.73
CA CYS A 66 1.68 -8.85 -4.83
C CYS A 66 2.18 -9.90 -5.83
N SER A 67 3.49 -10.15 -5.86
CA SER A 67 4.12 -11.16 -6.71
C SER A 67 4.09 -12.54 -6.04
N LYS A 68 4.57 -12.64 -4.80
CA LYS A 68 4.62 -13.90 -4.05
C LYS A 68 3.26 -14.31 -3.47
N LYS A 69 2.27 -13.41 -3.50
CA LYS A 69 0.96 -13.58 -2.86
C LYS A 69 1.05 -13.90 -1.36
N LYS A 70 2.03 -13.33 -0.66
CA LYS A 70 2.29 -13.55 0.77
C LYS A 70 2.22 -12.24 1.55
N ALA A 71 1.66 -12.28 2.76
CA ALA A 71 1.61 -11.14 3.66
C ALA A 71 2.51 -11.34 4.89
N SER A 72 3.01 -10.23 5.41
CA SER A 72 3.63 -10.14 6.74
C SER A 72 3.00 -8.97 7.50
N SER A 73 2.95 -9.04 8.82
CA SER A 73 2.44 -7.94 9.66
C SER A 73 3.33 -7.63 10.84
N ILE A 74 3.24 -6.38 11.31
CA ILE A 74 3.86 -5.91 12.54
C ILE A 74 2.85 -5.09 13.34
N HIS A 75 2.97 -5.13 14.66
CA HIS A 75 2.25 -4.25 15.57
C HIS A 75 3.19 -3.19 16.13
N LEU A 76 2.72 -1.95 16.16
CA LEU A 76 3.42 -0.79 16.68
C LEU A 76 2.60 -0.26 17.85
N SER A 77 3.10 -0.41 19.07
CA SER A 77 2.40 0.04 20.29
C SER A 77 2.52 1.56 20.45
N GLY A 78 1.47 2.23 20.88
CA GLY A 78 1.46 3.67 21.15
C GLY A 78 0.84 4.49 20.02
N ARG A 79 -0.05 5.42 20.39
CA ARG A 79 -0.83 6.24 19.46
C ARG A 79 0.00 7.10 18.50
N TYR A 80 1.22 7.44 18.90
CA TYR A 80 2.13 8.30 18.15
C TYR A 80 3.11 7.55 17.25
N ASN A 81 3.13 6.21 17.29
CA ASN A 81 3.93 5.40 16.36
C ASN A 81 3.22 5.33 15.00
N ASN A 82 3.22 6.47 14.31
CA ASN A 82 2.46 6.74 13.11
C ASN A 82 3.28 6.69 11.81
N ASN A 83 4.45 6.04 11.87
CA ASN A 83 5.32 5.78 10.74
C ASN A 83 5.94 4.38 10.83
N TYR A 84 6.38 3.84 9.70
CA TYR A 84 7.06 2.55 9.63
C TYR A 84 8.01 2.47 8.44
N TYR A 85 9.21 1.93 8.68
CA TYR A 85 10.25 1.76 7.68
C TYR A 85 10.65 0.29 7.59
N THR A 86 10.83 -0.22 6.37
CA THR A 86 11.25 -1.60 6.15
C THR A 86 11.90 -1.77 4.78
N ASN A 87 12.82 -2.72 4.65
CA ASN A 87 13.39 -3.08 3.35
C ASN A 87 12.54 -4.18 2.71
N LYS A 88 12.25 -4.02 1.41
CA LYS A 88 11.53 -5.00 0.60
C LYS A 88 12.28 -5.22 -0.71
N ARG A 89 11.89 -6.26 -1.44
CA ARG A 89 12.50 -6.57 -2.74
C ARG A 89 12.20 -5.42 -3.70
N ALA A 90 13.25 -4.79 -4.23
CA ALA A 90 13.12 -3.81 -5.29
C ALA A 90 12.36 -4.38 -6.50
N ASN A 91 11.81 -3.51 -7.35
CA ASN A 91 11.05 -3.92 -8.54
C ASN A 91 9.87 -4.86 -8.24
N THR A 92 9.27 -4.78 -7.05
CA THR A 92 8.09 -5.57 -6.67
C THR A 92 6.97 -4.65 -6.17
N ALA A 93 5.74 -4.93 -6.59
CA ALA A 93 4.54 -4.25 -6.11
C ALA A 93 4.08 -4.84 -4.76
N TYR A 94 3.64 -3.95 -3.87
CA TYR A 94 3.11 -4.28 -2.56
C TYR A 94 1.77 -3.57 -2.32
N LEU A 95 0.88 -4.22 -1.59
CA LEU A 95 -0.28 -3.59 -0.95
C LEU A 95 0.04 -3.44 0.54
N VAL A 96 -0.03 -2.21 1.03
CA VAL A 96 0.09 -1.90 2.46
C VAL A 96 -1.29 -1.59 3.02
N SER A 97 -1.61 -2.23 4.13
CA SER A 97 -2.86 -2.03 4.88
C SER A 97 -2.53 -1.64 6.30
N VAL A 98 -2.99 -0.46 6.74
CA VAL A 98 -2.75 0.06 8.10
C VAL A 98 -4.05 0.07 8.87
N TYR A 99 -4.03 -0.56 10.04
CA TYR A 99 -5.15 -0.61 10.98
C TYR A 99 -4.72 0.10 12.26
N SER A 100 -5.58 0.92 12.86
CA SER A 100 -5.42 1.29 14.27
C SER A 100 -5.99 0.15 15.13
N TYR A 101 -5.53 0.02 16.37
CA TYR A 101 -6.14 -0.89 17.34
C TYR A 101 -6.23 -0.26 18.72
N ARG A 102 -7.10 -0.81 19.56
CA ARG A 102 -7.12 -0.57 21.01
C ARG A 102 -7.30 -1.87 21.78
N TRP A 103 -6.83 -1.89 23.02
CA TRP A 103 -7.05 -2.97 23.97
C TRP A 103 -8.39 -2.79 24.66
N VAL A 104 -9.18 -3.85 24.65
CA VAL A 104 -10.46 -3.95 25.36
C VAL A 104 -10.49 -5.34 25.97
N ASN A 105 -10.58 -5.43 27.29
CA ASN A 105 -10.65 -6.70 28.02
C ASN A 105 -9.56 -7.70 27.60
N GLY A 106 -8.32 -7.23 27.47
CA GLY A 106 -7.17 -8.06 27.08
C GLY A 106 -7.12 -8.45 25.60
N GLN A 107 -8.03 -7.96 24.75
CA GLN A 107 -8.05 -8.24 23.32
C GLN A 107 -7.86 -6.98 22.48
N ARG A 108 -7.21 -7.11 21.32
CA ARG A 108 -7.08 -6.01 20.34
C ARG A 108 -8.31 -5.96 19.45
N ILE A 109 -9.04 -4.86 19.49
CA ILE A 109 -10.04 -4.52 18.48
C ILE A 109 -9.41 -3.56 17.46
N TYR A 110 -9.61 -3.83 16.16
CA TYR A 110 -8.96 -3.07 15.07
C TYR A 110 -9.94 -2.11 14.41
N SER A 111 -9.47 -1.06 13.74
CA SER A 111 -10.26 -0.34 12.74
C SER A 111 -10.51 -1.20 11.50
N ILE A 112 -11.19 -0.64 10.49
CA ILE A 112 -10.94 -1.10 9.11
C ILE A 112 -9.59 -0.53 8.61
N ASP A 113 -9.03 -1.10 7.56
CA ASP A 113 -7.76 -0.67 6.99
C ASP A 113 -7.87 0.59 6.15
N SER A 114 -6.76 1.34 6.14
CA SER A 114 -6.40 2.19 5.00
C SER A 114 -5.38 1.46 4.14
N ASP A 115 -5.69 1.35 2.85
CA ASP A 115 -4.88 0.65 1.87
C ASP A 115 -4.10 1.62 0.97
N ALA A 116 -2.88 1.25 0.59
CA ALA A 116 -2.16 1.88 -0.52
C ALA A 116 -1.33 0.85 -1.31
N PHE A 117 -1.28 1.04 -2.62
CA PHE A 117 -0.34 0.32 -3.47
C PHE A 117 0.97 1.08 -3.56
N VAL A 118 2.07 0.37 -3.35
CA VAL A 118 3.42 0.94 -3.36
C VAL A 118 4.37 0.03 -4.14
N CYS A 119 5.26 0.64 -4.91
CA CYS A 119 6.36 -0.05 -5.56
C CYS A 119 7.54 0.91 -5.69
N THR A 120 8.70 0.37 -6.06
CA THR A 120 9.83 1.20 -6.47
C THR A 120 9.44 2.05 -7.70
N PRO A 121 9.73 3.35 -7.73
CA PRO A 121 9.57 4.18 -8.92
C PRO A 121 10.24 3.53 -10.12
N ARG A 122 9.59 3.62 -11.27
CA ARG A 122 10.16 3.13 -12.52
C ARG A 122 11.17 4.16 -13.02
N THR A 123 12.39 3.72 -13.30
CA THR A 123 13.34 4.48 -14.14
C THR A 123 13.18 4.01 -15.58
N LEU A 124 13.02 4.96 -16.50
CA LEU A 124 12.97 4.69 -17.93
C LEU A 124 14.34 4.93 -18.54
N THR A 125 14.72 4.06 -19.48
CA THR A 125 15.93 4.20 -20.28
C THR A 125 15.56 4.24 -21.75
N THR A 126 16.09 5.20 -22.49
CA THR A 126 16.01 5.21 -23.96
C THR A 126 17.09 4.31 -24.49
N VAL A 127 16.76 3.39 -25.38
CA VAL A 127 17.76 2.50 -25.99
C VAL A 127 18.05 2.87 -27.44
N SER A 128 17.08 3.42 -28.16
CA SER A 128 17.30 3.92 -29.52
C SER A 128 16.23 4.92 -29.94
N SER A 129 16.64 5.86 -30.78
CA SER A 129 15.78 6.86 -31.43
C SER A 129 16.05 6.87 -32.93
N THR A 130 14.99 6.93 -33.72
CA THR A 130 15.03 7.33 -35.13
C THR A 130 14.37 8.71 -35.26
N ALA A 131 14.31 9.25 -36.48
CA ALA A 131 13.60 10.49 -36.77
C ALA A 131 12.11 10.45 -36.35
N SER A 132 11.46 9.28 -36.37
CA SER A 132 10.01 9.15 -36.15
C SER A 132 9.61 8.24 -34.99
N THR A 133 10.53 7.45 -34.44
CA THR A 133 10.21 6.48 -33.37
C THR A 133 11.25 6.44 -32.26
N LEU A 134 10.76 6.23 -31.04
CA LEU A 134 11.55 6.05 -29.83
C LEU A 134 11.28 4.68 -29.23
N THR A 135 12.35 3.94 -28.91
CA THR A 135 12.25 2.70 -28.14
C THR A 135 12.59 2.99 -26.69
N VAL A 136 11.56 2.93 -25.83
CA VAL A 136 11.69 3.10 -24.39
C VAL A 136 11.76 1.74 -23.74
N LYS A 137 12.69 1.56 -22.81
CA LYS A 137 12.79 0.37 -21.98
C LYS A 137 12.69 0.70 -20.50
N TRP A 138 12.29 -0.30 -19.73
CA TRP A 138 12.28 -0.27 -18.27
C TRP A 138 12.52 -1.66 -17.71
N SER A 139 13.05 -1.74 -16.51
CA SER A 139 13.15 -3.00 -15.76
C SER A 139 11.77 -3.61 -15.50
N LYS A 140 11.69 -4.93 -15.44
CA LYS A 140 10.45 -5.63 -15.09
C LYS A 140 9.99 -5.26 -13.68
N LEU A 141 8.69 -5.02 -13.49
CA LEU A 141 8.04 -4.85 -12.18
C LEU A 141 7.17 -6.07 -11.88
N TYR A 142 7.43 -6.74 -10.76
CA TYR A 142 6.69 -7.94 -10.36
C TYR A 142 5.41 -7.61 -9.60
N GLY A 143 4.35 -8.39 -9.80
CA GLY A 143 3.10 -8.26 -9.02
C GLY A 143 2.15 -7.17 -9.51
N ILE A 144 2.24 -6.77 -10.77
CA ILE A 144 1.28 -5.86 -11.43
C ILE A 144 0.40 -6.63 -12.43
N SER A 145 -0.63 -5.97 -12.94
CA SER A 145 -1.48 -6.50 -14.01
C SER A 145 -1.10 -5.98 -15.40
N GLY A 146 -0.44 -4.83 -15.48
CA GLY A 146 0.02 -4.26 -16.73
C GLY A 146 0.57 -2.86 -16.58
N TYR A 147 0.81 -2.21 -17.71
CA TYR A 147 1.22 -0.80 -17.77
C TYR A 147 0.27 -0.01 -18.65
N TYR A 148 0.06 1.24 -18.27
CA TYR A 148 -0.44 2.27 -19.16
C TYR A 148 0.71 3.13 -19.62
N VAL A 149 0.76 3.40 -20.93
CA VAL A 149 1.69 4.36 -21.51
C VAL A 149 0.88 5.57 -21.91
N TYR A 150 1.26 6.74 -21.40
CA TYR A 150 0.66 8.02 -21.77
C TYR A 150 1.68 8.88 -22.48
N LYS A 151 1.25 9.71 -23.43
CA LYS A 151 2.11 10.66 -24.12
C LYS A 151 1.43 12.02 -24.33
N SER A 152 2.24 13.06 -24.44
CA SER A 152 1.85 14.44 -24.73
C SER A 152 2.96 15.17 -25.49
N THR A 153 2.62 16.27 -26.16
CA THR A 153 3.57 17.27 -26.68
C THR A 153 3.90 18.34 -25.64
N SER A 154 3.16 18.40 -24.53
CA SER A 154 3.35 19.34 -23.43
C SER A 154 3.81 18.61 -22.16
N SER A 155 4.65 19.26 -21.36
CA SER A 155 5.25 18.65 -20.15
C SER A 155 4.26 18.37 -19.04
N ASN A 156 3.19 19.17 -18.92
CA ASN A 156 2.34 19.20 -17.73
C ASN A 156 0.85 18.94 -18.03
N SER A 157 0.47 18.76 -19.30
CA SER A 157 -0.93 18.67 -19.72
C SER A 157 -1.06 17.85 -21.00
N GLY A 158 -2.30 17.53 -21.39
CA GLY A 158 -2.60 16.92 -22.69
C GLY A 158 -2.24 15.43 -22.83
N TYR A 159 -1.85 14.76 -21.75
CA TYR A 159 -1.49 13.34 -21.78
C TYR A 159 -2.66 12.45 -22.19
N LYS A 160 -2.46 11.71 -23.28
CA LYS A 160 -3.41 10.70 -23.75
C LYS A 160 -2.80 9.30 -23.65
N ARG A 161 -3.62 8.32 -23.33
CA ARG A 161 -3.19 6.92 -23.26
C ARG A 161 -2.82 6.45 -24.67
N TYR A 162 -1.55 6.15 -24.86
CA TYR A 162 -0.99 5.61 -26.11
C TYR A 162 -1.14 4.09 -26.18
N ALA A 163 -0.90 3.40 -25.07
CA ALA A 163 -0.96 1.94 -25.03
C ALA A 163 -1.38 1.40 -23.66
N THR A 164 -1.94 0.19 -23.69
CA THR A 164 -2.06 -0.69 -22.52
C THR A 164 -1.20 -1.92 -22.79
N LEU A 165 -0.27 -2.22 -21.90
CA LEU A 165 0.70 -3.30 -22.06
C LEU A 165 0.51 -4.36 -20.98
N SER A 166 0.88 -5.59 -21.29
CA SER A 166 0.86 -6.69 -20.33
C SER A 166 1.88 -6.47 -19.20
N ALA A 167 1.70 -7.18 -18.08
CA ALA A 167 2.61 -7.12 -16.93
C ALA A 167 4.07 -7.51 -17.28
N ASN A 168 4.28 -8.30 -18.34
CA ASN A 168 5.60 -8.75 -18.77
C ASN A 168 6.31 -7.76 -19.69
N ALA A 169 5.63 -6.70 -20.17
CA ALA A 169 6.25 -5.72 -21.04
C ALA A 169 7.39 -4.97 -20.31
N THR A 170 8.54 -4.90 -20.98
CA THR A 170 9.75 -4.16 -20.55
C THR A 170 10.18 -3.13 -21.57
N SER A 171 9.41 -2.96 -22.65
CA SER A 171 9.66 -1.96 -23.68
C SER A 171 8.38 -1.55 -24.41
N VAL A 172 8.44 -0.38 -25.03
CA VAL A 172 7.43 0.08 -25.99
C VAL A 172 8.09 0.94 -27.06
N LYS A 173 7.63 0.78 -28.31
CA LYS A 173 7.95 1.70 -29.40
C LYS A 173 6.89 2.80 -29.43
N VAL A 174 7.33 4.04 -29.21
CA VAL A 174 6.47 5.22 -29.24
C VAL A 174 6.74 5.95 -30.56
N LYS A 175 5.70 6.12 -31.37
CA LYS A 175 5.75 7.06 -32.49
C LYS A 175 5.82 8.48 -31.94
N SER A 176 6.85 9.23 -32.35
CA SER A 176 6.95 10.66 -32.05
C SER A 176 5.72 11.37 -32.59
N LEU A 177 5.21 12.34 -31.84
CA LEU A 177 4.06 13.15 -32.28
C LEU A 177 4.48 14.25 -33.26
N THR A 178 5.77 14.57 -33.30
CA THR A 178 6.33 15.64 -34.11
C THR A 178 7.68 15.21 -34.63
N SER A 179 7.96 15.55 -35.88
CA SER A 179 9.26 15.31 -36.52
C SER A 179 10.38 16.01 -35.72
N SER A 180 10.16 17.26 -35.27
CA SER A 180 11.18 18.13 -34.65
C SER A 180 10.91 18.55 -33.18
N GLY A 181 9.92 17.97 -32.49
CA GLY A 181 9.44 18.44 -31.18
C GLY A 181 9.58 17.45 -30.02
N ASN A 182 9.50 17.98 -28.79
CA ASN A 182 9.55 17.20 -27.56
C ASN A 182 8.32 16.27 -27.45
N THR A 183 8.56 14.98 -27.20
CA THR A 183 7.49 14.06 -26.75
C THR A 183 7.70 13.78 -25.27
N TYR A 184 6.70 14.11 -24.46
CA TYR A 184 6.66 13.77 -23.06
C TYR A 184 5.82 12.53 -22.86
N PHE A 185 6.23 11.64 -21.97
CA PHE A 185 5.51 10.41 -21.75
C PHE A 185 5.79 9.86 -20.34
N TYR A 186 4.92 8.97 -19.89
CA TYR A 186 5.13 8.22 -18.67
C TYR A 186 4.52 6.83 -18.76
N VAL A 187 5.13 5.91 -18.03
CA VAL A 187 4.71 4.51 -17.93
C VAL A 187 4.18 4.28 -16.53
N VAL A 188 2.87 4.07 -16.41
CA VAL A 188 2.17 3.84 -15.15
C VAL A 188 1.89 2.35 -14.98
N PRO A 189 2.55 1.65 -14.04
CA PRO A 189 2.12 0.32 -13.69
C PRO A 189 0.74 0.37 -13.06
N TYR A 190 -0.09 -0.64 -13.31
CA TYR A 190 -1.37 -0.80 -12.64
C TYR A 190 -1.59 -2.24 -12.18
N ARG A 191 -2.45 -2.41 -11.18
CA ARG A 191 -2.93 -3.71 -10.71
C ARG A 191 -4.44 -3.72 -10.64
N VAL A 192 -5.02 -4.84 -11.08
CA VAL A 192 -6.42 -5.18 -10.83
C VAL A 192 -6.50 -5.86 -9.49
N TYR A 193 -7.26 -5.30 -8.57
CA TYR A 193 -7.49 -5.85 -7.24
C TYR A 193 -8.97 -5.69 -6.88
N LYS A 194 -9.63 -6.80 -6.49
CA LYS A 194 -11.08 -6.82 -6.19
C LYS A 194 -11.93 -6.16 -7.29
N GLY A 195 -11.65 -6.47 -8.57
CA GLY A 195 -12.36 -5.91 -9.73
C GLY A 195 -12.04 -4.45 -10.07
N LYS A 196 -11.28 -3.74 -9.23
CA LYS A 196 -10.90 -2.33 -9.46
C LYS A 196 -9.45 -2.19 -9.93
N ARG A 197 -9.17 -1.16 -10.72
CA ARG A 197 -7.81 -0.85 -11.20
C ARG A 197 -7.17 0.20 -10.30
N TYR A 198 -5.96 -0.08 -9.85
CA TYR A 198 -5.14 0.80 -9.04
C TYR A 198 -3.83 1.09 -9.77
N THR A 199 -3.49 2.36 -9.93
CA THR A 199 -2.22 2.79 -10.50
C THR A 199 -1.16 2.90 -9.42
N PHE A 200 0.08 2.61 -9.77
CA PHE A 200 1.25 2.82 -8.91
C PHE A 200 1.87 4.20 -9.16
N PRO A 201 2.67 4.70 -8.20
CA PRO A 201 3.51 5.87 -8.42
C PRO A 201 4.35 5.76 -9.70
N HIS A 202 4.48 6.86 -10.44
CA HIS A 202 5.21 6.95 -11.69
C HIS A 202 5.91 8.31 -11.81
N ASN A 203 6.89 8.39 -12.70
CA ASN A 203 7.59 9.63 -13.01
C ASN A 203 7.26 10.05 -14.45
N ILE A 204 7.30 11.36 -14.70
CA ILE A 204 7.16 11.96 -16.03
C ILE A 204 8.54 12.04 -16.69
N TYR A 205 8.62 11.66 -17.96
CA TYR A 205 9.85 11.68 -18.75
C TYR A 205 9.70 12.54 -19.99
N ARG A 206 10.71 13.36 -20.28
CA ARG A 206 10.87 14.11 -21.53
C ARG A 206 11.82 13.35 -22.46
N MET A 207 11.45 13.19 -23.73
CA MET A 207 12.30 12.56 -24.73
C MET A 207 12.37 13.34 -26.05
N TYR A 208 13.46 13.10 -26.78
CA TYR A 208 13.81 13.72 -28.06
C TYR A 208 14.07 12.64 -29.10
N THR A 209 13.61 12.84 -30.33
CA THR A 209 14.09 12.10 -31.52
C THR A 209 15.42 12.70 -31.98
N ARG A 210 16.40 11.87 -32.34
CA ARG A 210 17.63 12.32 -33.00
C ARG A 210 17.49 12.16 -34.50
N TYR A 211 17.81 13.21 -35.24
CA TYR A 211 18.04 13.16 -36.67
C TYR A 211 19.49 12.80 -36.93
N TYR A 212 19.71 11.83 -37.82
CA TYR A 212 21.00 11.63 -38.46
C TYR A 212 20.90 12.32 -39.82
N TYR A 213 21.68 13.37 -40.02
CA TYR A 213 21.95 13.88 -41.36
C TYR A 213 22.95 12.90 -41.97
N TYR A 214 22.53 12.21 -43.03
CA TYR A 214 23.40 11.41 -43.89
C TYR A 214 23.86 12.27 -45.06
#